data_AF-A0A945RQZ7-F1
#
_entry.id   AF-A0A945RQZ7-F1
#
_cell.length_a   1.000
_cell.length_b   1.000
_cell.length_c   1.000
_cell.angle_alpha   90.00
_cell.angle_beta   90.00
_cell.angle_gamma   90.00
#
_symmetry.space_group_name_H-M   'P 1'
#
loop_
_entity.id
_entity.type
_entity.pdbx_description
1 polymer ?
#
loop_
_entity_poly.entity_id
_entity_poly.type
_entity_poly.pdbx_seq_one_letter_code
_entity_poly.pdbx_strand_id
1 'polypeptide(L)'
;MIGRISKTLIRLRDLFRFRKFPGVQIHPSAVIDVPCEIGSGTRIWHFAHLYEGCSVGVDCMIGQNVMIGPNVSVGKGCKVQNNVSLYEGVTLGDGVFCGPGCVFTNVINPRAEIDRKHEFKPTLVRSGATLGANSTIVCGTTIGKFAFIGAAAVVTKNISDFEMVVGNPSRIIGHICVCGNNLPRDEWREATCRECGRLYALSPSGVRIIETSEIEQKPDD
;
A
#
# COMPACT_ATOMS: atom_id res chain seq x y z
N MET A 1 -8.29 28.43 46.79
CA MET A 1 -7.43 27.44 46.11
C MET A 1 -8.32 26.50 45.31
N ILE A 2 -8.60 26.86 44.06
CA ILE A 2 -9.44 26.04 43.16
C ILE A 2 -8.50 25.05 42.47
N GLY A 3 -8.58 23.79 42.85
CA GLY A 3 -7.73 22.72 42.35
C GLY A 3 -7.93 22.51 40.85
N ARG A 4 -6.82 22.53 40.11
CA ARG A 4 -6.71 22.05 38.72
C ARG A 4 -7.30 20.65 38.61
N ILE A 5 -8.43 20.52 37.93
CA ILE A 5 -8.94 19.22 37.48
C ILE A 5 -8.02 18.74 36.37
N SER A 6 -7.19 17.75 36.69
CA SER A 6 -6.24 17.12 35.78
C SER A 6 -6.96 16.45 34.60
N LYS A 7 -6.45 16.66 33.39
CA LYS A 7 -6.95 16.15 32.10
C LYS A 7 -6.77 14.62 31.93
N THR A 8 -7.15 13.80 32.91
CA THR A 8 -6.92 12.35 32.81
C THR A 8 -8.09 11.54 33.32
N LEU A 9 -9.23 11.64 32.62
CA LEU A 9 -10.20 10.55 32.56
C LEU A 9 -10.00 9.81 31.24
N ILE A 10 -8.98 8.94 31.20
CA ILE A 10 -8.94 7.86 30.21
C ILE A 10 -10.08 6.92 30.61
N ARG A 11 -11.09 6.71 29.73
CA ARG A 11 -12.22 5.84 30.08
C ARG A 11 -11.66 4.42 30.26
N LEU A 12 -12.18 3.66 31.24
CA LEU A 12 -11.78 2.26 31.46
C LEU A 12 -11.83 1.40 30.18
N ARG A 13 -12.74 1.72 29.25
CA ARG A 13 -12.81 1.10 27.91
C ARG A 13 -11.56 1.34 27.05
N ASP A 14 -10.94 2.52 27.15
CA ASP A 14 -9.73 2.86 26.40
C ASP A 14 -8.53 2.06 26.94
N LEU A 15 -8.45 1.84 28.26
CA LEU A 15 -7.42 1.01 28.90
C LEU A 15 -7.42 -0.45 28.40
N PHE A 16 -8.59 -1.04 28.12
CA PHE A 16 -8.67 -2.37 27.52
C PHE A 16 -8.21 -2.40 26.06
N ARG A 17 -8.46 -1.31 25.32
CA ARG A 17 -8.08 -1.19 23.91
C ARG A 17 -6.56 -1.19 23.72
N PHE A 18 -5.83 -0.48 24.59
CA PHE A 18 -4.36 -0.41 24.53
C PHE A 18 -3.66 -1.70 25.00
N ARG A 19 -4.26 -2.48 25.91
CA ARG A 19 -3.68 -3.78 26.32
C ARG A 19 -3.68 -4.83 25.22
N LYS A 20 -4.59 -4.70 24.24
CA LYS A 20 -4.74 -5.69 23.16
C LYS A 20 -3.71 -5.52 22.03
N PHE A 21 -3.18 -4.30 21.85
CA PHE A 21 -2.25 -3.97 20.77
C PHE A 21 -1.03 -3.22 21.32
N PRO A 22 -0.06 -3.94 21.91
CA PRO A 22 1.11 -3.32 22.53
C PRO A 22 1.93 -2.54 21.49
N GLY A 23 2.26 -1.29 21.82
CA GLY A 23 3.06 -0.41 20.96
C GLY A 23 2.30 0.19 19.77
N VAL A 24 0.98 0.04 19.69
CA VAL A 24 0.14 0.65 18.64
C VAL A 24 -0.49 1.94 19.15
N GLN A 25 -0.44 2.99 18.34
CA GLN A 25 -1.11 4.26 18.65
C GLN A 25 -2.45 4.30 17.91
N ILE A 26 -3.56 4.38 18.65
CA ILE A 26 -4.90 4.34 18.09
C ILE A 26 -5.62 5.62 18.50
N HIS A 27 -6.06 6.40 17.52
CA HIS A 27 -6.89 7.58 17.79
C HIS A 27 -8.22 7.14 18.43
N PRO A 28 -8.73 7.83 19.48
CA PRO A 28 -9.95 7.43 20.17
C PRO A 28 -11.20 7.28 19.27
N SER A 29 -11.24 8.02 18.16
CA SER A 29 -12.35 7.94 17.20
C SER A 29 -12.24 6.82 16.16
N ALA A 30 -11.11 6.10 16.10
CA ALA A 30 -11.03 4.91 15.26
C ALA A 30 -11.93 3.80 15.84
N VAL A 31 -12.38 2.87 15.01
CA VAL A 31 -13.12 1.65 15.39
C VAL A 31 -12.31 0.45 14.94
N ILE A 32 -12.14 -0.53 15.83
CA ILE A 32 -11.39 -1.75 15.53
C ILE A 32 -12.22 -2.91 16.04
N ASP A 33 -12.71 -3.71 15.11
CA ASP A 33 -13.42 -4.95 15.40
C ASP A 33 -12.40 -6.07 15.61
N VAL A 34 -12.73 -7.00 16.50
CA VAL A 34 -11.80 -8.04 16.94
C VAL A 34 -12.40 -9.42 16.70
N PRO A 35 -11.60 -10.43 16.35
CA PRO A 35 -10.13 -10.45 16.32
C PRO A 35 -9.52 -9.70 15.13
N CYS A 36 -8.36 -9.08 15.32
CA CYS A 36 -7.52 -8.54 14.26
C CYS A 36 -6.06 -8.51 14.74
N GLU A 37 -5.13 -8.47 13.81
CA GLU A 37 -3.69 -8.42 14.10
C GLU A 37 -3.15 -7.05 13.72
N ILE A 38 -2.51 -6.36 14.66
CA ILE A 38 -1.94 -5.03 14.42
C ILE A 38 -0.55 -5.00 15.04
N GLY A 39 0.48 -4.88 14.20
CA GLY A 39 1.87 -4.85 14.61
C GLY A 39 2.26 -3.57 15.34
N SER A 40 3.23 -3.67 16.24
CA SER A 40 3.80 -2.55 17.00
C SER A 40 4.32 -1.42 16.10
N GLY A 41 4.30 -0.19 16.60
CA GLY A 41 4.75 0.99 15.85
C GLY A 41 3.70 1.52 14.88
N THR A 42 2.64 0.74 14.61
CA THR A 42 1.53 1.17 13.76
C THR A 42 0.72 2.28 14.40
N ARG A 43 0.34 3.26 13.58
CA ARG A 43 -0.47 4.43 13.97
C ARG A 43 -1.78 4.42 13.19
N ILE A 44 -2.89 4.49 13.91
CA ILE A 44 -4.25 4.52 13.36
C ILE A 44 -4.90 5.85 13.70
N TRP A 45 -5.23 6.62 12.66
CA TRP A 45 -5.75 7.97 12.77
C TRP A 45 -7.29 8.01 12.84
N HIS A 46 -7.82 9.22 12.86
CA HIS A 46 -9.23 9.53 13.12
C HIS A 46 -10.19 8.75 12.22
N PHE A 47 -11.26 8.21 12.80
CA PHE A 47 -12.38 7.60 12.06
C PHE A 47 -11.99 6.46 11.12
N ALA A 48 -10.80 5.86 11.29
CA ALA A 48 -10.48 4.62 10.60
C ALA A 48 -11.32 3.47 11.19
N HIS A 49 -11.73 2.54 10.34
CA HIS A 49 -12.46 1.34 10.75
C HIS A 49 -11.75 0.09 10.23
N LEU A 50 -11.20 -0.69 11.15
CA LEU A 50 -10.61 -2.00 10.87
C LEU A 50 -11.61 -3.09 11.26
N TYR A 51 -12.03 -3.90 10.29
CA TYR A 51 -12.95 -5.02 10.49
C TYR A 51 -12.25 -6.22 11.12
N GLU A 52 -13.04 -7.16 11.64
CA GLU A 52 -12.52 -8.44 12.13
C GLU A 52 -11.81 -9.22 11.03
N GLY A 53 -10.77 -9.97 11.41
CA GLY A 53 -9.99 -10.83 10.52
C GLY A 53 -8.92 -10.10 9.69
N CYS A 54 -8.80 -8.77 9.76
CA CYS A 54 -7.72 -8.06 9.06
C CYS A 54 -6.37 -8.21 9.77
N SER A 55 -5.28 -8.16 9.00
CA SER A 55 -3.91 -8.08 9.51
C SER A 55 -3.20 -6.81 9.03
N VAL A 56 -2.52 -6.14 9.95
CA VAL A 56 -1.71 -4.95 9.69
C VAL A 56 -0.35 -5.14 10.32
N GLY A 57 0.71 -5.04 9.52
CA GLY A 57 2.09 -5.23 9.95
C GLY A 57 2.59 -4.17 10.93
N VAL A 58 3.88 -4.24 11.25
CA VAL A 58 4.57 -3.25 12.09
C VAL A 58 4.78 -1.93 11.34
N ASP A 59 4.93 -0.84 12.10
CA ASP A 59 5.32 0.48 11.59
C ASP A 59 4.44 1.04 10.45
N CYS A 60 3.17 0.67 10.42
CA CYS A 60 2.23 1.17 9.42
C CYS A 60 1.63 2.52 9.82
N MET A 61 1.15 3.27 8.83
CA MET A 61 0.34 4.47 9.04
C MET A 61 -1.00 4.31 8.35
N ILE A 62 -2.07 4.30 9.14
CA ILE A 62 -3.46 4.15 8.68
C ILE A 62 -4.17 5.48 8.88
N GLY A 63 -4.36 6.20 7.77
CA GLY A 63 -4.88 7.58 7.71
C GLY A 63 -6.33 7.74 8.18
N GLN A 64 -6.79 8.98 8.16
CA GLN A 64 -8.16 9.32 8.54
C GLN A 64 -9.17 8.68 7.57
N ASN A 65 -10.27 8.16 8.10
CA ASN A 65 -11.36 7.56 7.32
C ASN A 65 -10.88 6.43 6.38
N VAL A 66 -9.84 5.70 6.79
CA VAL A 66 -9.43 4.46 6.13
C VAL A 66 -10.34 3.33 6.60
N MET A 67 -10.82 2.52 5.67
CA MET A 67 -11.52 1.28 5.97
C MET A 67 -10.65 0.09 5.58
N ILE A 68 -10.46 -0.86 6.49
CA ILE A 68 -9.77 -2.14 6.22
C ILE A 68 -10.78 -3.25 6.46
N GLY A 69 -11.22 -3.89 5.37
CA GLY A 69 -12.22 -4.93 5.39
C GLY A 69 -11.73 -6.27 5.95
N PRO A 70 -12.63 -7.26 6.06
CA PRO A 70 -12.26 -8.60 6.50
C PRO A 70 -11.28 -9.25 5.50
N ASN A 71 -10.43 -10.14 6.00
CA ASN A 71 -9.45 -10.89 5.20
C ASN A 71 -8.47 -10.01 4.38
N VAL A 72 -8.30 -8.75 4.76
CA VAL A 72 -7.28 -7.86 4.18
C VAL A 72 -5.95 -8.04 4.91
N SER A 73 -4.87 -8.10 4.15
CA SER A 73 -3.51 -8.16 4.70
C SER A 73 -2.71 -6.94 4.27
N VAL A 74 -2.15 -6.23 5.25
CA VAL A 74 -1.28 -5.06 5.04
C VAL A 74 0.10 -5.37 5.60
N GLY A 75 1.11 -5.43 4.72
CA GLY A 75 2.50 -5.68 5.08
C GLY A 75 3.14 -4.58 5.94
N LYS A 76 4.40 -4.76 6.32
CA LYS A 76 5.10 -3.83 7.24
C LYS A 76 5.39 -2.48 6.58
N GLY A 77 5.43 -1.40 7.37
CA GLY A 77 5.85 -0.09 6.91
C GLY A 77 4.93 0.54 5.84
N CYS A 78 3.72 0.01 5.65
CA CYS A 78 2.77 0.55 4.69
C CYS A 78 2.27 1.93 5.13
N LYS A 79 2.03 2.80 4.15
CA LYS A 79 1.44 4.12 4.37
C LYS A 79 0.14 4.21 3.60
N VAL A 80 -0.97 4.02 4.31
CA VAL A 80 -2.32 4.15 3.77
C VAL A 80 -2.85 5.53 4.13
N GLN A 81 -2.88 6.42 3.16
CA GLN A 81 -3.32 7.81 3.37
C GLN A 81 -4.84 7.91 3.53
N ASN A 82 -5.32 9.12 3.80
CA ASN A 82 -6.74 9.37 4.11
C ASN A 82 -7.68 8.89 3.00
N ASN A 83 -8.89 8.48 3.39
CA ASN A 83 -10.01 8.11 2.51
C ASN A 83 -9.71 6.94 1.57
N VAL A 84 -8.91 5.96 2.01
CA VAL A 84 -8.65 4.72 1.26
C VAL A 84 -9.46 3.58 1.86
N SER A 85 -10.19 2.87 1.02
CA SER A 85 -10.94 1.66 1.40
C SER A 85 -10.23 0.43 0.84
N LEU A 86 -9.69 -0.41 1.73
CA LEU A 86 -9.15 -1.72 1.39
C LEU A 86 -10.28 -2.74 1.57
N TYR A 87 -10.91 -3.14 0.47
CA TYR A 87 -11.97 -4.15 0.50
C TYR A 87 -11.41 -5.57 0.65
N GLU A 88 -12.27 -6.50 1.05
CA GLU A 88 -11.95 -7.93 1.09
C GLU A 88 -11.29 -8.41 -0.21
N GLY A 89 -10.20 -9.18 -0.07
CA GLY A 89 -9.39 -9.68 -1.18
C GLY A 89 -8.23 -8.75 -1.58
N VAL A 90 -8.10 -7.56 -0.98
CA VAL A 90 -6.91 -6.71 -1.16
C VAL A 90 -5.76 -7.21 -0.28
N THR A 91 -4.59 -7.37 -0.88
CA THR A 91 -3.33 -7.68 -0.19
C THR A 91 -2.26 -6.65 -0.54
N LEU A 92 -1.69 -5.99 0.46
CA LEU A 92 -0.57 -5.07 0.32
C LEU A 92 0.71 -5.72 0.87
N GLY A 93 1.75 -5.76 0.05
CA GLY A 93 3.09 -6.15 0.48
C GLY A 93 3.76 -5.08 1.33
N ASP A 94 4.99 -5.35 1.77
CA ASP A 94 5.77 -4.44 2.60
C ASP A 94 6.04 -3.10 1.92
N GLY A 95 5.93 -1.99 2.65
CA GLY A 95 6.32 -0.65 2.21
C GLY A 95 5.46 -0.08 1.08
N VAL A 96 4.25 -0.61 0.87
CA VAL A 96 3.30 -0.05 -0.10
C VAL A 96 2.83 1.33 0.34
N PHE A 97 2.79 2.26 -0.60
CA PHE A 97 2.21 3.59 -0.41
C PHE A 97 0.86 3.68 -1.13
N CYS A 98 -0.22 3.85 -0.37
CA CYS A 98 -1.55 4.13 -0.91
C CYS A 98 -1.84 5.62 -0.76
N GLY A 99 -1.77 6.38 -1.85
CA GLY A 99 -1.97 7.82 -1.86
C GLY A 99 -3.39 8.24 -1.43
N PRO A 100 -3.59 9.51 -1.06
CA PRO A 100 -4.86 9.99 -0.54
C PRO A 100 -5.99 9.74 -1.55
N GLY A 101 -7.07 9.10 -1.09
CA GLY A 101 -8.23 8.80 -1.91
C GLY A 101 -7.99 7.82 -3.05
N CYS A 102 -6.89 7.04 -3.06
CA CYS A 102 -6.81 5.94 -4.03
C CYS A 102 -7.91 4.90 -3.75
N VAL A 103 -8.49 4.35 -4.81
CA VAL A 103 -9.68 3.51 -4.75
C VAL A 103 -9.35 2.09 -5.19
N PHE A 104 -9.75 1.11 -4.39
CA PHE A 104 -9.79 -0.29 -4.77
C PHE A 104 -11.23 -0.70 -5.11
N THR A 105 -11.38 -1.67 -6.01
CA THR A 105 -12.65 -2.39 -6.18
C THR A 105 -12.46 -3.87 -5.83
N ASN A 106 -13.55 -4.63 -5.78
CA ASN A 106 -13.52 -6.10 -5.61
C ASN A 106 -14.49 -6.83 -6.54
N VAL A 107 -15.52 -6.16 -7.10
CA VAL A 107 -16.41 -6.69 -8.14
C VAL A 107 -16.15 -5.98 -9.47
N ILE A 108 -16.00 -6.74 -10.56
CA ILE A 108 -15.71 -6.19 -11.90
C ILE A 108 -16.88 -5.40 -12.48
N ASN A 109 -18.10 -5.90 -12.27
CA ASN A 109 -19.32 -5.44 -12.93
C ASN A 109 -20.51 -5.41 -11.94
N PRO A 110 -20.43 -4.59 -10.87
CA PRO A 110 -21.46 -4.55 -9.84
C PRO A 110 -22.81 -4.06 -10.37
N ARG A 111 -23.90 -4.62 -9.83
CA ARG A 111 -25.29 -4.17 -9.99
C ARG A 111 -25.98 -4.24 -8.64
N ALA A 112 -26.71 -3.20 -8.26
CA ALA A 112 -27.29 -3.09 -6.92
C ALA A 112 -28.25 -4.24 -6.56
N GLU A 113 -28.98 -4.76 -7.54
CA GLU A 113 -29.96 -5.84 -7.36
C GLU A 113 -29.34 -7.24 -7.40
N ILE A 114 -28.03 -7.36 -7.70
CA ILE A 114 -27.36 -8.64 -7.91
C ILE A 114 -26.22 -8.77 -6.90
N ASP A 115 -26.39 -9.66 -5.91
CA ASP A 115 -25.31 -9.98 -4.96
C ASP A 115 -24.19 -10.76 -5.68
N ARG A 116 -22.98 -10.21 -5.61
CA ARG A 116 -21.76 -10.75 -6.22
C ARG A 116 -20.62 -10.91 -5.23
N LYS A 117 -20.92 -11.04 -3.93
CA LYS A 117 -19.91 -11.30 -2.89
C LYS A 117 -19.07 -12.54 -3.19
N HIS A 118 -19.68 -13.56 -3.79
CA HIS A 118 -19.01 -14.79 -4.22
C HIS A 118 -18.11 -14.62 -5.47
N GLU A 119 -18.16 -13.46 -6.14
CA GLU A 119 -17.36 -13.16 -7.34
C GLU A 119 -16.20 -12.20 -7.07
N PHE A 120 -15.93 -11.86 -5.80
CA PHE A 120 -14.85 -10.95 -5.44
C PHE A 120 -13.52 -11.39 -6.07
N LYS A 121 -12.85 -10.44 -6.73
CA LYS A 121 -11.54 -10.67 -7.36
C LYS A 121 -10.45 -10.10 -6.46
N PRO A 122 -9.42 -10.90 -6.13
CA PRO A 122 -8.32 -10.43 -5.30
C PRO A 122 -7.51 -9.36 -6.03
N THR A 123 -6.94 -8.43 -5.28
CA THR A 123 -5.99 -7.43 -5.79
C THR A 123 -4.71 -7.54 -4.99
N LEU A 124 -3.60 -7.82 -5.66
CA LEU A 124 -2.30 -7.94 -5.03
C LEU A 124 -1.45 -6.71 -5.38
N VAL A 125 -1.04 -5.96 -4.37
CA VAL A 125 -0.08 -4.86 -4.51
C VAL A 125 1.23 -5.29 -3.89
N ARG A 126 2.25 -5.52 -4.70
CA ARG A 126 3.54 -6.05 -4.23
C ARG A 126 4.38 -4.97 -3.55
N SER A 127 5.39 -5.43 -2.82
CA SER A 127 6.19 -4.58 -1.94
C SER A 127 6.77 -3.34 -2.62
N GLY A 128 6.73 -2.21 -1.92
CA GLY A 128 7.29 -0.94 -2.34
C GLY A 128 6.52 -0.21 -3.45
N ALA A 129 5.42 -0.78 -3.96
CA ALA A 129 4.61 -0.12 -4.97
C ALA A 129 3.97 1.17 -4.43
N THR A 130 3.80 2.15 -5.32
CA THR A 130 3.15 3.42 -5.03
C THR A 130 1.86 3.54 -5.84
N LEU A 131 0.75 3.75 -5.14
CA LEU A 131 -0.53 4.11 -5.71
C LEU A 131 -0.73 5.61 -5.56
N GLY A 132 -0.76 6.35 -6.66
CA GLY A 132 -0.89 7.79 -6.67
C GLY A 132 -2.21 8.27 -6.05
N ALA A 133 -2.23 9.55 -5.63
CA ALA A 133 -3.44 10.17 -5.12
C ALA A 133 -4.60 10.01 -6.11
N ASN A 134 -5.77 9.59 -5.60
CA ASN A 134 -6.98 9.39 -6.39
C ASN A 134 -6.86 8.38 -7.56
N SER A 135 -5.85 7.51 -7.58
CA SER A 135 -5.79 6.43 -8.57
C SER A 135 -6.84 5.34 -8.29
N THR A 136 -7.39 4.72 -9.31
CA THR A 136 -8.38 3.64 -9.18
C THR A 136 -7.81 2.32 -9.69
N ILE A 137 -7.90 1.27 -8.87
CA ILE A 137 -7.43 -0.08 -9.20
C ILE A 137 -8.63 -0.99 -9.43
N VAL A 138 -8.82 -1.43 -10.68
CA VAL A 138 -9.83 -2.44 -11.00
C VAL A 138 -9.38 -3.78 -10.42
N CYS A 139 -10.29 -4.48 -9.74
CA CYS A 139 -10.01 -5.74 -9.08
C CYS A 139 -9.53 -6.85 -10.02
N GLY A 140 -8.85 -7.86 -9.46
CA GLY A 140 -8.22 -8.92 -10.26
C GLY A 140 -6.87 -8.53 -10.85
N THR A 141 -6.39 -7.30 -10.56
CA THR A 141 -5.10 -6.82 -11.01
C THR A 141 -4.01 -7.10 -9.98
N THR A 142 -2.79 -7.34 -10.48
CA THR A 142 -1.56 -7.39 -9.70
C THR A 142 -0.70 -6.19 -10.03
N ILE A 143 -0.25 -5.47 -9.01
CA ILE A 143 0.68 -4.34 -9.12
C ILE A 143 2.06 -4.81 -8.67
N GLY A 144 3.03 -4.73 -9.58
CA GLY A 144 4.40 -5.19 -9.40
C GLY A 144 5.17 -4.47 -8.29
N LYS A 145 6.30 -5.06 -7.89
CA LYS A 145 7.20 -4.48 -6.87
C LYS A 145 7.70 -3.12 -7.34
N PHE A 146 7.65 -2.12 -6.47
CA PHE A 146 8.08 -0.75 -6.78
C PHE A 146 7.43 -0.13 -8.03
N ALA A 147 6.35 -0.70 -8.55
CA ALA A 147 5.58 -0.07 -9.61
C ALA A 147 5.00 1.26 -9.11
N PHE A 148 4.83 2.22 -10.02
CA PHE A 148 4.36 3.56 -9.68
C PHE A 148 3.14 3.93 -10.51
N ILE A 149 2.00 3.93 -9.85
CA ILE A 149 0.74 4.38 -10.42
C ILE A 149 0.64 5.89 -10.22
N GLY A 150 0.60 6.64 -11.30
CA GLY A 150 0.44 8.09 -11.25
C GLY A 150 -0.90 8.50 -10.63
N ALA A 151 -0.93 9.74 -10.14
CA ALA A 151 -2.16 10.32 -9.61
C ALA A 151 -3.30 10.26 -10.64
N ALA A 152 -4.51 9.98 -10.16
CA ALA A 152 -5.74 9.85 -10.95
C ALA A 152 -5.71 8.79 -12.07
N ALA A 153 -4.72 7.89 -12.10
CA ALA A 153 -4.68 6.83 -13.11
C ALA A 153 -5.73 5.74 -12.82
N VAL A 154 -6.29 5.14 -13.87
CA VAL A 154 -7.23 4.02 -13.77
C VAL A 154 -6.57 2.74 -14.28
N VAL A 155 -6.18 1.88 -13.36
CA VAL A 155 -5.46 0.63 -13.65
C VAL A 155 -6.46 -0.48 -13.95
N THR A 156 -6.41 -0.99 -15.18
CA THR A 156 -7.31 -2.04 -15.67
C THR A 156 -6.61 -3.36 -16.01
N LYS A 157 -5.28 -3.41 -15.86
CA LYS A 157 -4.44 -4.57 -16.18
C LYS A 157 -3.29 -4.67 -15.16
N ASN A 158 -2.66 -5.83 -15.11
CA ASN A 158 -1.46 -6.03 -14.30
C ASN A 158 -0.37 -5.03 -14.70
N ILE A 159 0.37 -4.55 -13.71
CA ILE A 159 1.51 -3.66 -13.87
C ILE A 159 2.76 -4.41 -13.42
N SER A 160 3.81 -4.41 -14.23
CA SER A 160 5.06 -5.13 -13.93
C SER A 160 5.88 -4.41 -12.86
N ASP A 161 6.88 -5.11 -12.32
CA ASP A 161 7.82 -4.54 -11.36
C ASP A 161 8.50 -3.30 -11.98
N PHE A 162 8.63 -2.22 -11.19
CA PHE A 162 9.23 -0.93 -11.57
C PHE A 162 8.56 -0.15 -12.71
N GLU A 163 7.46 -0.64 -13.30
CA GLU A 163 6.73 0.12 -14.32
C GLU A 163 6.08 1.37 -13.73
N MET A 164 6.11 2.46 -14.49
CA MET A 164 5.40 3.69 -14.20
C MET A 164 4.24 3.85 -15.17
N VAL A 165 3.02 4.04 -14.65
CA VAL A 165 1.81 4.20 -15.46
C VAL A 165 1.02 5.45 -15.10
N VAL A 166 0.36 6.06 -16.09
CA VAL A 166 -0.51 7.24 -15.91
C VAL A 166 -1.75 7.16 -16.82
N GLY A 167 -2.78 7.95 -16.52
CA GLY A 167 -3.94 8.14 -17.40
C GLY A 167 -5.11 7.16 -17.15
N ASN A 168 -6.17 7.32 -17.95
CA ASN A 168 -7.40 6.53 -17.87
C ASN A 168 -7.86 6.06 -19.25
N PRO A 169 -7.83 4.74 -19.55
CA PRO A 169 -7.16 3.70 -18.76
C PRO A 169 -5.64 3.93 -18.76
N SER A 170 -4.95 3.43 -17.74
CA SER A 170 -3.53 3.68 -17.53
C SER A 170 -2.68 3.17 -18.68
N ARG A 171 -1.58 3.87 -18.97
CA ARG A 171 -0.56 3.52 -19.97
C ARG A 171 0.83 3.63 -19.34
N ILE A 172 1.70 2.70 -19.72
CA ILE A 172 3.11 2.71 -19.31
C ILE A 172 3.80 3.89 -19.97
N ILE A 173 4.54 4.67 -19.18
CA ILE A 173 5.33 5.82 -19.63
C ILE A 173 6.82 5.70 -19.32
N GLY A 174 7.23 4.56 -18.75
CA GLY A 174 8.62 4.26 -18.44
C GLY A 174 8.75 3.41 -17.18
N HIS A 175 9.93 3.50 -16.57
CA HIS A 175 10.29 2.74 -15.38
C HIS A 175 10.80 3.66 -14.27
N ILE A 176 10.71 3.21 -13.03
CA ILE A 176 11.06 3.99 -11.87
C ILE A 176 12.03 3.23 -10.96
N CYS A 177 12.97 3.96 -10.38
CA CYS A 177 13.87 3.45 -9.37
C CYS A 177 13.13 3.26 -8.03
N VAL A 178 13.63 2.38 -7.17
CA VAL A 178 13.21 2.22 -5.77
C VAL A 178 13.17 3.53 -4.99
N CYS A 179 14.04 4.50 -5.33
CA CYS A 179 14.06 5.81 -4.68
C CYS A 179 13.00 6.80 -5.20
N GLY A 180 12.15 6.39 -6.17
CA GLY A 180 11.09 7.24 -6.73
C GLY A 180 11.52 8.13 -7.89
N ASN A 181 12.75 7.99 -8.40
CA ASN A 181 13.24 8.74 -9.55
C ASN A 181 13.15 7.94 -10.84
N ASN A 182 12.89 8.65 -11.95
CA ASN A 182 12.76 8.03 -13.26
C ASN A 182 14.06 7.34 -13.69
N LEU A 183 13.93 6.13 -14.23
CA LEU A 183 14.96 5.53 -15.06
C LEU A 183 14.89 6.13 -16.48
N PRO A 184 15.89 5.91 -17.35
CA PRO A 184 15.86 6.42 -18.72
C PRO A 184 14.56 6.02 -19.44
N ARG A 185 14.03 6.95 -20.25
CA ARG A 185 12.80 6.75 -21.02
C ARG A 185 13.03 6.05 -22.36
N ASP A 186 14.18 6.32 -22.97
CA ASP A 186 14.59 5.74 -24.25
C ASP A 186 14.96 4.26 -24.07
N GLU A 187 15.26 3.53 -25.14
CA GLU A 187 15.69 2.14 -25.03
C GLU A 187 17.01 2.03 -24.22
N TRP A 188 16.98 1.24 -23.15
CA TRP A 188 18.15 0.94 -22.32
C TRP A 188 18.19 -0.55 -21.98
N ARG A 189 19.40 -1.09 -21.85
CA ARG A 189 19.62 -2.46 -21.33
C ARG A 189 20.04 -2.44 -19.88
N GLU A 190 20.89 -1.49 -19.53
CA GLU A 190 21.34 -1.23 -18.16
C GLU A 190 21.29 0.27 -17.90
N ALA A 191 20.91 0.64 -16.68
CA ALA A 191 20.82 2.02 -16.27
C ALA A 191 21.13 2.21 -14.79
N THR A 192 21.98 3.18 -14.48
CA THR A 192 22.21 3.64 -13.12
C THR A 192 21.24 4.78 -12.79
N CYS A 193 20.51 4.65 -11.70
CA CYS A 193 19.70 5.75 -11.18
C CYS A 193 20.61 6.93 -10.79
N ARG A 194 20.38 8.10 -11.39
CA ARG A 194 21.21 9.30 -11.17
C ARG A 194 21.17 9.82 -9.73
N GLU A 195 20.12 9.50 -8.98
CA GLU A 195 19.90 10.02 -7.63
C GLU A 195 20.47 9.12 -6.54
N CYS A 196 20.29 7.80 -6.66
CA CYS A 196 20.70 6.87 -5.60
C CYS A 196 21.81 5.88 -6.00
N GLY A 197 22.30 5.96 -7.24
CA GLY A 197 23.39 5.11 -7.74
C GLY A 197 23.05 3.63 -7.97
N ARG A 198 21.80 3.20 -7.76
CA ARG A 198 21.38 1.81 -8.00
C ARG A 198 21.43 1.47 -9.48
N LEU A 199 21.95 0.28 -9.79
CA LEU A 199 22.03 -0.25 -11.15
C LEU A 199 20.84 -1.17 -11.45
N TYR A 200 20.29 -1.01 -12.66
CA TYR A 200 19.14 -1.76 -13.15
C TYR A 200 19.44 -2.39 -14.49
N ALA A 201 18.80 -3.52 -14.77
CA ALA A 201 18.73 -4.12 -16.09
C ALA A 201 17.28 -4.20 -16.60
N LEU A 202 17.09 -3.94 -17.88
CA LEU A 202 15.83 -4.12 -18.59
C LEU A 202 15.96 -5.30 -19.57
N SER A 203 15.07 -6.27 -19.45
CA SER A 203 14.95 -7.43 -20.33
C SER A 203 13.49 -7.61 -20.79
N PRO A 204 13.20 -8.53 -21.74
CA PRO A 204 11.82 -8.81 -22.13
C PRO A 204 10.90 -9.25 -20.97
N SER A 205 11.49 -9.76 -19.87
CA SER A 205 10.79 -10.12 -18.64
C SER A 205 10.52 -8.95 -17.69
N GLY A 206 10.99 -7.74 -17.99
CA GLY A 206 10.81 -6.53 -17.18
C GLY A 206 12.12 -5.99 -16.59
N VAL A 207 11.99 -5.06 -15.66
CA VAL A 207 13.13 -4.42 -14.97
C VAL A 207 13.52 -5.21 -13.73
N ARG A 208 14.83 -5.34 -13.49
CA ARG A 208 15.40 -5.88 -12.25
C ARG A 208 16.53 -4.99 -11.73
N ILE A 209 16.79 -5.08 -10.42
CA ILE A 209 18.00 -4.52 -9.80
C ILE A 209 19.16 -5.48 -10.08
N ILE A 210 20.33 -4.94 -10.39
CA ILE A 210 21.59 -5.70 -10.42
C ILE A 210 22.22 -5.58 -9.02
N GLU A 211 22.34 -6.70 -8.32
CA GLU A 211 23.00 -6.73 -7.00
C GLU A 211 24.53 -6.60 -7.18
N THR A 212 25.20 -5.91 -6.26
CA THR A 212 26.65 -5.67 -6.32
C THR A 212 27.50 -6.95 -6.34
N SER A 213 26.97 -8.09 -5.90
CA SER A 213 27.62 -9.40 -6.03
C SER A 213 27.71 -9.93 -7.46
N GLU A 214 26.98 -9.34 -8.42
CA GLU A 214 27.08 -9.67 -9.86
C GLU A 214 28.19 -8.86 -10.58
N ILE A 215 28.78 -7.86 -9.92
CA ILE A 215 29.79 -6.96 -10.51
C ILE A 215 31.22 -7.52 -10.34
N GLU A 216 31.47 -8.33 -9.31
CA GLU A 216 32.79 -8.92 -9.01
C GLU A 216 33.13 -10.19 -9.82
N GLN A 217 32.27 -10.61 -10.78
CA GLN A 217 32.50 -11.79 -11.62
C GLN A 217 32.87 -11.47 -13.07
N LYS A 218 33.39 -10.27 -13.37
CA LYS A 218 34.19 -10.09 -14.58
C LYS A 218 35.67 -10.24 -14.19
N PRO A 219 36.34 -11.34 -14.56
CA PRO A 219 37.79 -11.32 -14.63
C PRO A 219 38.17 -10.28 -15.68
N ASP A 220 39.06 -9.36 -15.31
CA ASP A 220 39.88 -8.69 -16.30
C ASP A 220 40.75 -9.75 -16.98
N ASP A 221 40.43 -10.07 -18.24
CA ASP A 221 41.35 -10.62 -19.27
C ASP A 221 40.68 -10.55 -20.66
#